data_AF-A0A8W7P5F0-F1
#
_entry.id   AF-A0A8W7P5F0-F1
#
_cell.length_a   1.000
_cell.length_b   1.000
_cell.length_c   1.000
_cell.angle_alpha   90.00
_cell.angle_beta   90.00
_cell.angle_gamma   90.00
#
_symmetry.space_group_name_H-M   'P 1'
#
loop_
_entity.id
_entity.type
_entity.pdbx_description
1 polymer ?
#
loop_
_entity_poly.entity_id
_entity_poly.type
_entity_poly.pdbx_seq_one_letter_code
_entity_poly.pdbx_strand_id
1 'polypeptide(L)'
;MPKLWQMDDYDQCLESPGPDEPSGVFCSLSVVLKPNNRSELWKLIEYKFNDGILENIPTYREAYHDVLEICVNKELNDTYGLVAHTEILSCDKSTDEVVIDALDMSFLIVLCALVCFVTLSSWYDSSINYKRTSDHYRHPLDSKMVWVSFSIQRNWYRLTSRSRDELNQKLRFFQAFRFLTMSLVIFGHAALLLAVTPTTHSEKLERMMHNVGSMILTNGVQITQTFLGMSGALLAIQFCSFAEKRKGKVSFLYVPFAILYRYVRLTPVYALVILLHATWLLKLQTGPLWRWGAETEQTFCRRNWWTNLLYINNYVHADEPVRLS
;
A
#
# COMPACT_ATOMS: atom_id res chain seq x y z
N MET A 1 3.67 -28.33 -20.61
CA MET A 1 4.44 -27.63 -19.54
C MET A 1 3.63 -27.80 -18.26
N PRO A 2 4.28 -28.09 -17.10
CA PRO A 2 3.58 -28.07 -15.82
C PRO A 2 2.87 -26.72 -15.63
N LYS A 3 1.76 -26.70 -14.89
CA LYS A 3 1.14 -25.44 -14.51
C LYS A 3 2.15 -24.61 -13.72
N LEU A 4 2.22 -23.30 -14.00
CA LEU A 4 3.15 -22.38 -13.32
C LEU A 4 2.78 -22.19 -11.84
N TRP A 5 1.52 -22.43 -11.48
CA TRP A 5 1.03 -22.36 -10.11
C TRP A 5 -0.22 -23.25 -9.97
N GLN A 6 -0.43 -23.76 -8.77
CA GLN A 6 -1.64 -24.46 -8.34
C GLN A 6 -1.81 -24.19 -6.85
N MET A 7 -3.03 -23.85 -6.44
CA MET A 7 -3.38 -23.64 -5.03
C MET A 7 -4.63 -24.46 -4.75
N ASP A 8 -4.63 -25.12 -3.60
CA ASP A 8 -5.82 -25.77 -3.06
C ASP A 8 -6.76 -24.71 -2.47
N ASP A 9 -7.99 -25.11 -2.15
CA ASP A 9 -8.98 -24.21 -1.55
C ASP A 9 -8.55 -23.84 -0.11
N TYR A 10 -8.17 -22.59 0.07
CA TYR A 10 -7.65 -22.07 1.33
C TYR A 10 -8.69 -22.09 2.46
N ASP A 11 -9.90 -21.61 2.16
CA ASP A 11 -10.96 -21.48 3.15
C ASP A 11 -11.43 -22.87 3.59
N GLN A 12 -11.62 -23.80 2.64
CA GLN A 12 -11.98 -25.18 2.94
C GLN A 12 -10.91 -25.89 3.80
N CYS A 13 -9.63 -25.62 3.57
CA CYS A 13 -8.55 -26.24 4.33
C CYS A 13 -8.50 -25.74 5.80
N LEU A 14 -8.89 -24.49 6.05
CA LEU A 14 -8.86 -23.89 7.38
C LEU A 14 -10.19 -23.97 8.14
N GLU A 15 -11.27 -24.42 7.51
CA GLU A 15 -12.50 -24.78 8.20
C GLU A 15 -12.23 -25.91 9.21
N SER A 16 -12.55 -25.66 10.49
CA SER A 16 -12.27 -26.58 11.60
C SER A 16 -12.98 -27.93 11.39
N PRO A 17 -12.22 -29.03 11.32
CA PRO A 17 -12.80 -30.35 11.14
C PRO A 17 -13.20 -30.87 12.54
N GLY A 18 -14.34 -30.45 13.07
CA GLY A 18 -14.88 -30.91 14.36
C GLY A 18 -13.92 -30.84 15.57
N PRO A 19 -14.29 -31.45 16.72
CA PRO A 19 -13.42 -31.54 17.90
C PRO A 19 -12.42 -32.71 17.87
N ASP A 20 -12.56 -33.66 16.93
CA ASP A 20 -11.81 -34.92 16.90
C ASP A 20 -10.83 -35.05 15.71
N GLU A 21 -10.81 -34.11 14.74
CA GLU A 21 -9.85 -34.12 13.63
C GLU A 21 -8.72 -33.09 13.85
N PRO A 22 -7.51 -33.35 13.32
CA PRO A 22 -6.37 -32.43 13.47
C PRO A 22 -6.65 -31.07 12.81
N SER A 23 -6.10 -30.01 13.40
CA SER A 23 -6.18 -28.66 12.86
C SER A 23 -5.72 -28.60 11.40
N GLY A 24 -6.54 -28.03 10.51
CA GLY A 24 -6.17 -27.77 9.13
C GLY A 24 -4.95 -26.85 9.04
N VAL A 25 -4.02 -27.18 8.14
CA VAL A 25 -2.79 -26.42 7.87
C VAL A 25 -2.66 -26.21 6.37
N PHE A 26 -2.61 -24.95 5.95
CA PHE A 26 -2.40 -24.58 4.56
C PHE A 26 -0.98 -24.07 4.37
N CYS A 27 -0.19 -24.71 3.49
CA CYS A 27 1.18 -24.29 3.21
C CYS A 27 1.36 -23.87 1.75
N SER A 28 1.98 -22.71 1.53
CA SER A 28 2.42 -22.23 0.23
C SER A 28 3.87 -22.65 -0.04
N LEU A 29 4.13 -23.16 -1.24
CA LEU A 29 5.41 -23.78 -1.62
C LEU A 29 5.92 -23.17 -2.93
N SER A 30 7.22 -22.94 -3.01
CA SER A 30 7.94 -22.71 -4.26
C SER A 30 8.52 -24.04 -4.75
N VAL A 31 8.23 -24.42 -5.99
CA VAL A 31 8.70 -25.69 -6.57
C VAL A 31 9.76 -25.37 -7.63
N VAL A 32 11.02 -25.63 -7.29
CA VAL A 32 12.16 -25.36 -8.17
C VAL A 32 12.59 -26.67 -8.83
N LEU A 33 12.40 -26.78 -10.15
CA LEU A 33 12.81 -27.97 -10.90
C LEU A 33 14.32 -28.21 -10.74
N LYS A 34 14.73 -29.46 -10.49
CA LYS A 34 16.15 -29.83 -10.40
C LYS A 34 16.75 -29.86 -11.81
N PRO A 35 17.99 -29.36 -11.98
CA PRO A 35 18.68 -29.42 -13.25
C PRO A 35 18.74 -30.84 -13.79
N ASN A 36 18.15 -31.07 -14.97
CA ASN A 36 18.40 -32.28 -15.74
C ASN A 36 19.14 -31.88 -17.01
N ASN A 37 20.46 -32.16 -17.03
CA ASN A 37 21.38 -31.82 -18.13
C ASN A 37 21.02 -32.44 -19.49
N ARG A 38 19.94 -33.22 -19.57
CA ARG A 38 19.42 -33.84 -20.80
C ARG A 38 18.23 -33.10 -21.44
N SER A 39 17.69 -32.07 -20.79
CA SER A 39 16.50 -31.34 -21.27
C SER A 39 16.87 -29.97 -21.85
N GLU A 40 16.46 -29.67 -23.09
CA GLU A 40 16.64 -28.34 -23.70
C GLU A 40 15.83 -27.23 -23.00
N LEU A 41 14.76 -27.60 -22.28
CA LEU A 41 13.89 -26.66 -21.55
C LEU A 41 14.58 -26.03 -20.33
N TRP A 42 15.66 -26.64 -19.84
CA TRP A 42 16.42 -26.22 -18.66
C TRP A 42 17.16 -24.90 -18.86
N LYS A 43 17.54 -24.55 -20.10
CA LYS A 43 18.31 -23.33 -20.39
C LYS A 43 17.50 -22.03 -20.23
N LEU A 44 16.20 -22.11 -19.93
CA LEU A 44 15.28 -20.98 -19.97
C LEU A 44 14.80 -20.51 -18.59
N ILE A 45 15.12 -21.21 -17.49
CA ILE A 45 14.51 -20.94 -16.18
C ILE A 45 15.60 -20.90 -15.11
N GLU A 46 16.09 -19.70 -14.82
CA GLU A 46 16.90 -19.44 -13.63
C GLU A 46 16.40 -18.14 -12.98
N TYR A 47 15.57 -18.26 -11.95
CA TYR A 47 15.29 -17.16 -11.03
C TYR A 47 15.12 -17.73 -9.62
N LYS A 48 15.87 -17.16 -8.67
CA LYS A 48 15.92 -17.59 -7.27
C LYS A 48 15.41 -16.42 -6.41
N PHE A 49 14.40 -16.67 -5.58
CA PHE A 49 13.98 -15.72 -4.54
C PHE A 49 14.83 -15.92 -3.27
N ASN A 50 15.08 -14.84 -2.52
CA ASN A 50 15.85 -14.86 -1.28
C ASN A 50 14.94 -15.21 -0.07
N ASP A 51 15.42 -16.12 0.77
CA ASP A 51 14.73 -16.77 1.91
C ASP A 51 14.42 -15.88 3.13
N GLY A 52 14.52 -14.55 3.04
CA GLY A 52 14.61 -13.68 4.22
C GLY A 52 13.36 -12.91 4.65
N ILE A 53 12.19 -13.15 4.04
CA ILE A 53 11.10 -12.16 4.07
C ILE A 53 9.93 -12.51 5.02
N LEU A 54 9.72 -13.80 5.34
CA LEU A 54 8.56 -14.26 6.11
C LEU A 54 8.95 -14.87 7.45
N GLU A 55 8.16 -14.61 8.50
CA GLU A 55 8.44 -14.99 9.88
C GLU A 55 7.96 -16.44 10.15
N ASN A 56 8.68 -17.22 10.96
CA ASN A 56 8.40 -18.64 11.33
C ASN A 56 8.66 -19.76 10.30
N ILE A 57 9.31 -19.50 9.15
CA ILE A 57 9.74 -20.54 8.19
C ILE A 57 10.54 -21.71 8.82
N PRO A 58 11.47 -21.53 9.80
CA PRO A 58 12.33 -22.62 10.28
C PRO A 58 11.57 -23.77 10.94
N THR A 59 10.52 -23.45 11.71
CA THR A 59 9.74 -24.44 12.48
C THR A 59 8.87 -25.30 11.56
N TYR A 60 8.33 -24.71 10.50
CA TYR A 60 7.56 -25.44 9.49
C TYR A 60 8.44 -26.32 8.59
N ARG A 61 9.70 -25.88 8.35
CA ARG A 61 10.69 -26.66 7.59
C ARG A 61 11.01 -28.00 8.26
N GLU A 62 11.13 -28.07 9.59
CA GLU A 62 11.38 -29.36 10.26
C GLU A 62 10.18 -30.30 10.25
N ALA A 63 8.95 -29.77 10.25
CA ALA A 63 7.74 -30.58 10.42
C ALA A 63 7.20 -31.17 9.10
N TYR A 64 7.25 -30.42 8.00
CA TYR A 64 6.50 -30.75 6.78
C TYR A 64 7.34 -30.86 5.50
N HIS A 65 8.61 -30.47 5.54
CA HIS A 65 9.46 -30.41 4.34
C HIS A 65 9.57 -31.76 3.61
N ASP A 66 9.84 -32.85 4.35
CA ASP A 66 10.07 -34.16 3.74
C ASP A 66 8.80 -34.74 3.10
N VAL A 67 7.65 -34.56 3.75
CA VAL A 67 6.37 -35.06 3.25
C VAL A 67 5.97 -34.30 1.97
N LEU A 68 6.12 -32.97 1.97
CA LEU A 68 5.77 -32.13 0.82
C LEU A 68 6.73 -32.36 -0.36
N GLU A 69 8.05 -32.49 -0.10
CA GLU A 69 9.03 -32.77 -1.16
C GLU A 69 8.75 -34.13 -1.81
N ILE A 70 8.39 -35.15 -1.04
CA ILE A 70 8.05 -36.49 -1.58
C ILE A 70 6.77 -36.45 -2.42
N CYS A 71 5.71 -35.80 -1.92
CA CYS A 71 4.41 -35.77 -2.60
C CYS A 71 4.50 -35.03 -3.96
N VAL A 72 5.13 -33.85 -3.96
CA VAL A 72 5.29 -33.05 -5.18
C VAL A 72 6.19 -33.74 -6.20
N ASN A 73 7.29 -34.38 -5.75
CA ASN A 73 8.16 -35.13 -6.66
C ASN A 73 7.49 -36.35 -7.25
N LYS A 74 6.63 -37.04 -6.50
CA LYS A 74 5.87 -38.18 -7.00
C LYS A 74 4.92 -37.76 -8.12
N GLU A 75 4.13 -36.71 -7.89
CA GLU A 75 3.19 -36.20 -8.89
C GLU A 75 3.89 -35.69 -10.16
N LEU A 76 4.98 -34.92 -10.00
CA LEU A 76 5.77 -34.41 -11.12
C LEU A 76 6.46 -35.52 -11.93
N ASN A 77 6.93 -36.57 -11.26
CA ASN A 77 7.57 -37.70 -11.92
C ASN A 77 6.53 -38.54 -12.68
N ASP A 78 5.39 -38.85 -12.04
CA ASP A 78 4.32 -39.65 -12.64
C ASP A 78 3.68 -38.94 -13.85
N THR A 79 3.54 -37.62 -13.80
CA THR A 79 2.86 -36.83 -14.83
C THR A 79 3.79 -36.33 -15.93
N TYR A 80 5.03 -35.95 -15.59
CA TYR A 80 5.95 -35.25 -16.49
C TYR A 80 7.37 -35.84 -16.54
N GLY A 81 7.71 -36.83 -15.70
CA GLY A 81 9.07 -37.37 -15.60
C GLY A 81 10.09 -36.37 -15.07
N LEU A 82 9.66 -35.39 -14.27
CA LEU A 82 10.49 -34.32 -13.73
C LEU A 82 10.72 -34.50 -12.22
N VAL A 83 11.84 -33.97 -11.74
CA VAL A 83 12.19 -33.92 -10.32
C VAL A 83 12.39 -32.46 -9.93
N ALA A 84 11.91 -32.08 -8.74
CA ALA A 84 11.98 -30.75 -8.19
C ALA A 84 12.49 -30.75 -6.74
N HIS A 85 12.88 -29.58 -6.26
CA HIS A 85 13.04 -29.26 -4.86
C HIS A 85 11.90 -28.32 -4.45
N THR A 86 11.35 -28.51 -3.25
CA THR A 86 10.25 -27.70 -2.73
C THR A 86 10.73 -26.85 -1.57
N GLU A 87 10.55 -25.54 -1.66
CA GLU A 87 10.85 -24.59 -0.60
C GLU A 87 9.53 -24.08 0.01
N ILE A 88 9.36 -24.22 1.32
CA ILE A 88 8.17 -23.71 2.03
C ILE A 88 8.28 -22.19 2.14
N LEU A 89 7.30 -21.48 1.57
CA LEU A 89 7.21 -20.03 1.65
C LEU A 89 6.53 -19.59 2.96
N SER A 90 5.35 -20.15 3.26
CA SER A 90 4.57 -19.84 4.47
C SER A 90 3.57 -20.94 4.76
N CYS A 91 3.14 -21.06 6.02
CA CYS A 91 2.06 -21.95 6.45
C CYS A 91 1.12 -21.23 7.42
N ASP A 92 -0.18 -21.41 7.23
CA ASP A 92 -1.26 -20.94 8.09
C ASP A 92 -1.92 -22.13 8.78
N LYS A 93 -2.18 -22.03 10.08
CA LYS A 93 -2.99 -23.01 10.81
C LYS A 93 -4.36 -22.45 11.16
N SER A 94 -5.36 -23.32 11.19
CA SER A 94 -6.72 -22.97 11.65
C SER A 94 -6.77 -22.50 13.12
N THR A 95 -5.76 -22.85 13.92
CA THR A 95 -5.65 -22.48 15.34
C THR A 95 -4.75 -21.28 15.60
N ASP A 96 -4.22 -20.61 14.56
CA ASP A 96 -3.32 -19.47 14.76
C ASP A 96 -4.09 -18.29 15.35
N GLU A 97 -3.73 -17.89 16.58
CA GLU A 97 -4.32 -16.72 17.22
C GLU A 97 -3.63 -15.43 16.74
N VAL A 98 -4.44 -14.38 16.54
CA VAL A 98 -3.93 -13.06 16.17
C VAL A 98 -3.22 -12.43 17.38
N VAL A 99 -1.89 -12.47 17.39
CA VAL A 99 -1.08 -11.82 18.43
C VAL A 99 -1.16 -10.30 18.26
N ILE A 100 -1.50 -9.56 19.32
CA ILE A 100 -1.59 -8.10 19.32
C ILE A 100 -0.37 -7.51 20.02
N ASP A 101 0.43 -6.74 19.27
CA ASP A 101 1.62 -6.08 19.79
C ASP A 101 1.32 -4.71 20.40
N ALA A 102 2.31 -4.16 21.14
CA ALA A 102 2.25 -2.79 21.65
C ALA A 102 2.05 -1.74 20.54
N LEU A 103 2.64 -1.97 19.34
CA LEU A 103 2.44 -1.09 18.18
C LEU A 103 0.98 -1.13 17.69
N ASP A 104 0.35 -2.29 17.68
CA ASP A 104 -1.04 -2.46 17.25
C ASP A 104 -2.00 -1.71 18.19
N MET A 105 -1.73 -1.77 19.50
CA MET A 105 -2.45 -0.99 20.51
C MET A 105 -2.22 0.51 20.34
N SER A 106 -0.99 0.94 20.04
CA SER A 106 -0.69 2.36 19.79
C SER A 106 -1.48 2.93 18.62
N PHE A 107 -1.64 2.15 17.54
CA PHE A 107 -2.44 2.56 16.38
C PHE A 107 -3.92 2.75 16.76
N LEU A 108 -4.52 1.79 17.48
CA LEU A 108 -5.91 1.89 17.93
C LEU A 108 -6.12 3.10 18.84
N ILE A 109 -5.20 3.37 19.77
CA ILE A 109 -5.28 4.52 20.66
C ILE A 109 -5.25 5.82 19.85
N VAL A 110 -4.32 5.95 18.90
CA VAL A 110 -4.22 7.15 18.04
C VAL A 110 -5.47 7.31 17.17
N LEU A 111 -5.97 6.24 16.57
CA LEU A 111 -7.18 6.26 15.76
C LEU A 111 -8.41 6.67 16.58
N CYS A 112 -8.59 6.07 17.76
CA CYS A 112 -9.67 6.41 18.68
C CYS A 112 -9.58 7.87 19.13
N ALA A 113 -8.38 8.36 19.46
CA ALA A 113 -8.16 9.76 19.82
C ALA A 113 -8.53 10.72 18.66
N LEU A 114 -8.15 10.40 17.42
CA LEU A 114 -8.54 11.20 16.25
C LEU A 114 -10.04 11.22 16.03
N VAL A 115 -10.71 10.06 16.12
CA VAL A 115 -12.17 9.97 16.02
C VAL A 115 -12.84 10.76 17.15
N CYS A 116 -12.31 10.70 18.37
CA CYS A 116 -12.80 11.51 19.50
C CYS A 116 -12.62 13.01 19.23
N PHE A 117 -11.47 13.46 18.73
CA PHE A 117 -11.27 14.88 18.41
C PHE A 117 -12.19 15.35 17.31
N VAL A 118 -12.39 14.55 16.26
CA VAL A 118 -13.28 14.88 15.14
C VAL A 118 -14.73 14.95 15.61
N THR A 119 -15.19 13.99 16.42
CA THR A 119 -16.57 13.96 16.94
C THR A 119 -16.82 15.12 17.90
N LEU A 120 -15.92 15.37 18.87
CA LEU A 120 -16.02 16.48 19.81
C LEU A 120 -15.99 17.84 19.10
N SER A 121 -15.09 18.02 18.13
CA SER A 121 -14.97 19.25 17.34
C SER A 121 -16.20 19.48 16.45
N SER A 122 -16.71 18.43 15.81
CA SER A 122 -17.92 18.47 14.98
C SER A 122 -19.17 18.78 15.82
N TRP A 123 -19.27 18.18 17.01
CA TRP A 123 -20.35 18.46 17.96
C TRP A 123 -20.29 19.91 18.46
N TYR A 124 -19.10 20.39 18.83
CA TYR A 124 -18.89 21.76 19.29
C TYR A 124 -19.24 22.81 18.21
N ASP A 125 -18.79 22.63 16.96
CA ASP A 125 -19.14 23.56 15.87
C ASP A 125 -20.64 23.52 15.54
N SER A 126 -21.28 22.34 15.61
CA SER A 126 -22.72 22.21 15.45
C SER A 126 -23.50 22.88 16.58
N SER A 127 -23.00 22.83 17.81
CA SER A 127 -23.63 23.46 18.99
C SER A 127 -23.58 24.99 18.90
N ILE A 128 -22.47 25.55 18.41
CA ILE A 128 -22.36 26.99 18.16
C ILE A 128 -23.27 27.44 17.01
N ASN A 129 -23.52 26.58 16.02
CA ASN A 129 -24.43 26.87 14.90
C ASN A 129 -25.92 26.74 15.29
N TYR A 130 -26.34 27.37 16.39
CA TYR A 130 -27.72 27.35 16.87
C TYR A 130 -28.73 27.84 15.81
N LYS A 131 -28.33 28.78 14.94
CA LYS A 131 -29.16 29.32 13.85
C LYS A 131 -29.26 28.40 12.63
N ARG A 132 -28.58 27.24 12.63
CA ARG A 132 -28.56 26.24 11.54
C ARG A 132 -28.35 26.85 10.15
N THR A 133 -27.52 27.88 10.06
CA THR A 133 -27.27 28.59 8.80
C THR A 133 -26.00 28.04 8.15
N SER A 134 -26.02 27.82 6.84
CA SER A 134 -24.83 27.36 6.09
C SER A 134 -23.69 28.39 6.09
N ASP A 135 -24.03 29.67 6.23
CA ASP A 135 -23.07 30.80 6.26
C ASP A 135 -22.14 30.77 7.48
N HIS A 136 -22.55 30.09 8.57
CA HIS A 136 -21.70 29.87 9.75
C HIS A 136 -20.39 29.14 9.42
N TYR A 137 -20.44 28.19 8.47
CA TYR A 137 -19.26 27.41 8.07
C TYR A 137 -18.32 28.15 7.13
N ARG A 138 -18.75 29.31 6.61
CA ARG A 138 -18.00 30.11 5.64
C ARG A 138 -16.97 31.03 6.30
N HIS A 139 -17.30 31.59 7.46
CA HIS A 139 -16.46 32.58 8.12
C HIS A 139 -15.55 31.92 9.18
N PRO A 140 -14.26 32.31 9.26
CA PRO A 140 -13.38 31.85 10.33
C PRO A 140 -13.84 32.41 11.68
N LEU A 141 -13.74 31.60 12.72
CA LEU A 141 -14.01 32.00 14.10
C LEU A 141 -12.68 32.26 14.79
N ASP A 142 -12.16 33.50 14.75
CA ASP A 142 -10.78 33.82 15.13
C ASP A 142 -10.35 33.28 16.51
N SER A 143 -11.18 33.42 17.55
CA SER A 143 -10.85 32.94 18.90
C SER A 143 -11.12 31.44 19.11
N LYS A 144 -11.98 30.82 18.31
CA LYS A 144 -12.43 29.42 18.47
C LYS A 144 -11.89 28.48 17.39
N MET A 145 -10.96 28.98 16.57
CA MET A 145 -10.50 28.28 15.36
C MET A 145 -9.93 26.90 15.68
N VAL A 146 -9.12 26.78 16.73
CA VAL A 146 -8.48 25.52 17.14
C VAL A 146 -9.52 24.44 17.47
N TRP A 147 -10.57 24.81 18.20
CA TRP A 147 -11.65 23.90 18.62
C TRP A 147 -12.52 23.40 17.46
N VAL A 148 -12.51 24.14 16.35
CA VAL A 148 -13.36 23.88 15.17
C VAL A 148 -12.54 23.31 14.00
N SER A 149 -11.22 23.24 14.13
CA SER A 149 -10.31 22.75 13.07
C SER A 149 -10.62 21.32 12.61
N PHE A 150 -11.12 20.45 13.49
CA PHE A 150 -11.44 19.05 13.19
C PHE A 150 -12.93 18.81 12.88
N SER A 151 -13.74 19.87 12.78
CA SER A 151 -15.16 19.73 12.45
C SER A 151 -15.35 19.22 11.01
N ILE A 152 -16.08 18.11 10.87
CA ILE A 152 -16.42 17.52 9.57
C ILE A 152 -17.27 18.49 8.75
N GLN A 153 -18.29 19.13 9.35
CA GLN A 153 -19.22 19.99 8.63
C GLN A 153 -18.50 21.18 7.98
N ARG A 154 -17.61 21.83 8.74
CA ARG A 154 -16.83 22.96 8.22
C ARG A 154 -15.81 22.54 7.18
N ASN A 155 -15.06 21.47 7.44
CA ASN A 155 -14.07 20.98 6.49
C ASN A 155 -14.74 20.49 5.20
N TRP A 156 -15.89 19.82 5.29
CA TRP A 156 -16.69 19.42 4.13
C TRP A 156 -17.19 20.61 3.31
N TYR A 157 -17.73 21.64 3.97
CA TYR A 157 -18.14 22.87 3.29
C TYR A 157 -16.95 23.52 2.58
N ARG A 158 -15.78 23.60 3.23
CA ARG A 158 -14.56 24.15 2.60
C ARG A 158 -14.08 23.32 1.41
N LEU A 159 -14.11 21.99 1.51
CA LEU A 159 -13.71 21.06 0.45
C LEU A 159 -14.61 21.14 -0.78
N THR A 160 -15.91 21.32 -0.57
CA THR A 160 -16.92 21.41 -1.65
C THR A 160 -17.12 22.84 -2.16
N SER A 161 -16.68 23.85 -1.41
CA SER A 161 -16.76 25.25 -1.82
C SER A 161 -15.81 25.57 -2.97
N ARG A 162 -16.29 26.42 -3.89
CA ARG A 162 -15.46 26.91 -5.00
C ARG A 162 -14.52 28.00 -4.51
N SER A 163 -13.24 27.89 -4.86
CA SER A 163 -12.26 28.96 -4.62
C SER A 163 -12.67 30.23 -5.36
N ARG A 164 -12.64 31.36 -4.65
CA ARG A 164 -12.96 32.69 -5.18
C ARG A 164 -11.74 33.48 -5.64
N ASP A 165 -10.55 32.94 -5.41
CA ASP A 165 -9.30 33.58 -5.78
C ASP A 165 -9.10 33.54 -7.31
N GLU A 166 -8.80 34.69 -7.92
CA GLU A 166 -8.72 34.87 -9.37
C GLU A 166 -7.66 33.94 -9.99
N LEU A 167 -6.53 33.77 -9.28
CA LEU A 167 -5.46 32.85 -9.68
C LEU A 167 -5.97 31.39 -9.74
N ASN A 168 -6.70 30.96 -8.71
CA ASN A 168 -7.27 29.61 -8.66
C ASN A 168 -8.34 29.40 -9.74
N GLN A 169 -9.07 30.44 -10.14
CA GLN A 169 -10.03 30.36 -11.24
C GLN A 169 -9.33 30.16 -12.60
N LYS A 170 -8.20 30.84 -12.83
CA LYS A 170 -7.38 30.66 -14.04
C LYS A 170 -6.73 29.27 -14.10
N LEU A 171 -6.37 28.70 -12.95
CA LEU A 171 -5.70 27.39 -12.86
C LEU A 171 -6.66 26.19 -12.77
N ARG A 172 -7.98 26.37 -12.88
CA ARG A 172 -8.95 25.26 -12.73
C ARG A 172 -8.74 24.09 -13.71
N PHE A 173 -8.18 24.34 -14.89
CA PHE A 173 -7.93 23.26 -15.85
C PHE A 173 -6.95 22.21 -15.31
N PHE A 174 -6.01 22.59 -14.42
CA PHE A 174 -5.14 21.65 -13.72
C PHE A 174 -5.93 20.65 -12.87
N GLN A 175 -7.10 21.04 -12.35
CA GLN A 175 -7.95 20.14 -11.58
C GLN A 175 -8.51 19.02 -12.47
N ALA A 176 -8.83 19.30 -13.73
CA ALA A 176 -9.28 18.28 -14.68
C ALA A 176 -8.14 17.31 -15.05
N PHE A 177 -6.94 17.84 -15.31
CA PHE A 177 -5.77 17.00 -15.54
C PHE A 177 -5.43 16.15 -14.32
N ARG A 178 -5.49 16.71 -13.12
CA ARG A 178 -5.26 15.97 -11.87
C ARG A 178 -6.27 14.85 -11.68
N PHE A 179 -7.54 15.09 -11.99
CA PHE A 179 -8.58 14.06 -11.92
C PHE A 179 -8.27 12.91 -12.89
N LEU A 180 -7.91 13.24 -14.14
CA LEU A 180 -7.59 12.24 -15.16
C LEU A 180 -6.33 11.44 -14.79
N THR A 181 -5.25 12.11 -14.38
CA THR A 181 -4.01 11.40 -13.99
C THR A 181 -4.21 10.54 -12.75
N MET A 182 -4.95 11.01 -11.74
CA MET A 182 -5.27 10.19 -10.56
C MET A 182 -6.12 8.97 -10.91
N SER A 183 -7.10 9.12 -11.81
CA SER A 183 -7.92 8.00 -12.27
C SER A 183 -7.08 6.95 -13.00
N LEU A 184 -6.15 7.39 -13.86
CA LEU A 184 -5.21 6.49 -14.55
C LEU A 184 -4.26 5.78 -13.57
N VAL A 185 -3.77 6.47 -12.54
CA VAL A 185 -2.93 5.88 -11.49
C VAL A 185 -3.71 4.80 -10.72
N ILE A 186 -4.93 5.10 -10.27
CA ILE A 186 -5.79 4.13 -9.56
C ILE A 186 -6.06 2.90 -10.44
N PHE A 187 -6.43 3.12 -11.70
CA PHE A 187 -6.65 2.03 -12.65
C PHE A 187 -5.37 1.21 -12.89
N GLY A 188 -4.21 1.87 -12.98
CA GLY A 188 -2.92 1.22 -13.13
C GLY A 188 -2.55 0.35 -11.94
N HIS A 189 -2.73 0.84 -10.71
CA HIS A 189 -2.49 0.03 -9.51
C HIS A 189 -3.44 -1.16 -9.40
N ALA A 190 -4.72 -0.97 -9.72
CA ALA A 190 -5.68 -2.08 -9.76
C ALA A 190 -5.29 -3.15 -10.80
N ALA A 191 -4.88 -2.72 -12.01
CA ALA A 191 -4.42 -3.62 -13.05
C ALA A 191 -3.10 -4.34 -12.66
N LEU A 192 -2.17 -3.63 -11.99
CA LEU A 192 -0.93 -4.22 -11.49
C LEU A 192 -1.21 -5.31 -10.45
N LEU A 193 -2.11 -5.07 -9.49
CA LEU A 193 -2.48 -6.07 -8.49
C LEU A 193 -3.06 -7.34 -9.13
N LEU A 194 -3.88 -7.18 -10.18
CA LEU A 194 -4.41 -8.30 -10.97
C LEU A 194 -3.33 -9.03 -11.80
N ALA A 195 -2.28 -8.32 -12.22
CA ALA A 195 -1.20 -8.90 -13.01
C ALA A 195 -0.17 -9.66 -12.14
N VAL A 196 0.04 -9.22 -10.90
CA VAL A 196 0.95 -9.87 -9.94
C VAL A 196 0.29 -11.08 -9.29
N THR A 197 -1.05 -11.09 -9.19
CA THR A 197 -1.76 -12.25 -8.65
C THR A 197 -1.77 -13.42 -9.64
N PRO A 198 -1.58 -14.66 -9.17
CA PRO A 198 -1.61 -15.84 -10.02
C PRO A 198 -2.98 -15.99 -10.68
N THR A 199 -3.01 -16.02 -12.01
CA THR A 199 -4.23 -16.16 -12.81
C THR A 199 -4.27 -17.49 -13.55
N THR A 200 -5.46 -18.08 -13.71
CA THR A 200 -5.64 -19.43 -14.27
C THR A 200 -5.24 -19.52 -15.75
N HIS A 201 -5.11 -18.37 -16.40
CA HIS A 201 -4.77 -18.23 -17.81
C HIS A 201 -3.64 -17.20 -17.97
N SER A 202 -2.43 -17.53 -17.51
CA SER A 202 -1.25 -16.66 -17.60
C SER A 202 -0.94 -16.21 -19.03
N GLU A 203 -1.18 -17.07 -20.03
CA GLU A 203 -1.01 -16.74 -21.46
C GLU A 203 -1.92 -15.56 -21.89
N LYS A 204 -3.15 -15.50 -21.37
CA LYS A 204 -4.08 -14.42 -21.70
C LYS A 204 -3.63 -13.09 -21.09
N LEU A 205 -3.10 -13.14 -19.87
CA LEU A 205 -2.51 -11.98 -19.20
C LEU A 205 -1.29 -11.49 -19.98
N GLU A 206 -0.39 -12.38 -20.38
CA GLU A 206 0.78 -12.06 -21.20
C GLU A 206 0.38 -11.40 -22.53
N ARG A 207 -0.58 -11.99 -23.25
CA ARG A 207 -1.12 -11.38 -24.49
C ARG A 207 -1.74 -10.01 -24.25
N MET A 208 -2.40 -9.80 -23.12
CA MET A 208 -2.96 -8.51 -22.76
C MET A 208 -1.87 -7.46 -22.49
N MET A 209 -0.71 -7.86 -21.96
CA MET A 209 0.43 -6.97 -21.73
C MET A 209 1.06 -6.46 -23.03
N HIS A 210 0.92 -7.20 -24.14
CA HIS A 210 1.37 -6.77 -25.47
C HIS A 210 0.46 -5.75 -26.15
N ASN A 211 -0.72 -5.45 -25.59
CA ASN A 211 -1.58 -4.41 -26.12
C ASN A 211 -1.02 -3.03 -25.79
N VAL A 212 -1.02 -2.12 -26.78
CA VAL A 212 -0.51 -0.75 -26.64
C VAL A 212 -1.11 0.00 -25.44
N GLY A 213 -2.42 -0.17 -25.18
CA GLY A 213 -3.08 0.45 -24.03
C GLY A 213 -2.55 -0.05 -22.68
N SER A 214 -2.34 -1.36 -22.55
CA SER A 214 -1.72 -1.97 -21.37
C SER A 214 -0.27 -1.54 -21.22
N MET A 215 0.50 -1.47 -22.32
CA MET A 215 1.88 -0.99 -22.30
C MET A 215 1.97 0.45 -21.76
N ILE A 216 1.08 1.34 -22.21
CA ILE A 216 1.01 2.73 -21.70
C ILE A 216 0.70 2.75 -20.21
N LEU A 217 -0.25 1.93 -19.75
CA LEU A 217 -0.64 1.87 -18.35
C LEU A 217 0.48 1.28 -17.46
N THR A 218 1.15 0.24 -17.94
CA THR A 218 2.29 -0.40 -17.24
C THR A 218 3.51 0.52 -17.17
N ASN A 219 3.64 1.46 -18.11
CA ASN A 219 4.60 2.56 -18.02
C ASN A 219 4.09 3.68 -17.08
N GLY A 220 3.71 3.30 -15.86
CA GLY A 220 3.14 4.21 -14.86
C GLY A 220 4.09 5.33 -14.46
N VAL A 221 5.41 5.15 -14.66
CA VAL A 221 6.43 6.18 -14.43
C VAL A 221 6.11 7.45 -15.23
N GLN A 222 5.68 7.34 -16.48
CA GLN A 222 5.34 8.50 -17.29
C GLN A 222 4.17 9.29 -16.69
N ILE A 223 3.15 8.59 -16.19
CA ILE A 223 1.98 9.22 -15.55
C ILE A 223 2.41 9.94 -14.27
N THR A 224 3.22 9.31 -13.43
CA THR A 224 3.73 9.95 -12.19
C THR A 224 4.61 11.17 -12.47
N GLN A 225 5.43 11.15 -13.54
CA GLN A 225 6.22 12.31 -13.97
C GLN A 225 5.34 13.50 -14.36
N THR A 226 4.21 13.28 -15.05
CA THR A 226 3.28 14.37 -15.36
C THR A 226 2.70 15.00 -14.08
N PHE A 227 2.40 14.20 -13.07
CA PHE A 227 1.89 14.69 -11.79
C PHE A 227 2.95 15.51 -11.03
N LEU A 228 4.20 15.07 -11.05
CA LEU A 228 5.33 15.81 -10.48
C LEU A 228 5.52 17.15 -11.20
N GLY A 229 5.48 17.16 -12.54
CA GLY A 229 5.59 18.36 -13.35
C GLY A 229 4.46 19.38 -13.07
N MET A 230 3.22 18.92 -13.00
CA MET A 230 2.07 19.77 -12.64
C MET A 230 2.21 20.35 -11.23
N SER A 231 2.60 19.53 -10.25
CA SER A 231 2.79 19.98 -8.88
C SER A 231 3.91 21.02 -8.76
N GLY A 232 5.02 20.83 -9.50
CA GLY A 232 6.11 21.79 -9.61
C GLY A 232 5.69 23.11 -10.25
N ALA A 233 4.91 23.05 -11.34
CA ALA A 233 4.38 24.25 -11.99
C ALA A 233 3.47 25.07 -11.06
N LEU A 234 2.55 24.41 -10.34
CA LEU A 234 1.68 25.08 -9.38
C LEU A 234 2.47 25.71 -8.23
N LEU A 235 3.49 25.02 -7.72
CA LEU A 235 4.38 25.56 -6.69
C LEU A 235 5.11 26.82 -7.19
N ALA A 236 5.64 26.79 -8.42
CA ALA A 236 6.32 27.93 -9.03
C ALA A 236 5.36 29.14 -9.20
N ILE A 237 4.14 28.90 -9.71
CA ILE A 237 3.13 29.95 -9.89
C ILE A 237 2.75 30.58 -8.54
N GLN A 238 2.53 29.75 -7.51
CA GLN A 238 2.24 30.23 -6.16
C GLN A 238 3.40 31.06 -5.60
N PHE A 239 4.64 30.60 -5.79
CA PHE A 239 5.84 31.31 -5.35
C PHE A 239 5.98 32.69 -6.04
N CYS A 240 5.79 32.76 -7.36
CA CYS A 240 5.81 34.03 -8.10
C CYS A 240 4.73 34.99 -7.57
N SER A 241 3.50 34.51 -7.36
CA SER A 241 2.41 35.33 -6.82
C SER A 241 2.72 35.85 -5.41
N PHE A 242 3.41 35.06 -4.58
CA PHE A 242 3.81 35.44 -3.24
C PHE A 242 4.93 36.48 -3.26
N ALA A 243 5.92 36.29 -4.14
CA ALA A 243 7.03 37.25 -4.33
C ALA A 243 6.52 38.61 -4.81
N GLU A 244 5.56 38.63 -5.74
CA GLU A 244 4.90 39.84 -6.23
C GLU A 244 4.16 40.59 -5.12
N LYS A 245 3.38 39.87 -4.29
CA LYS A 245 2.68 40.44 -3.12
C LYS A 245 3.65 41.07 -2.10
N ARG A 246 4.88 40.55 -2.00
CA ARG A 246 5.94 41.09 -1.12
C ARG A 246 6.86 42.11 -1.82
N LYS A 247 6.51 42.60 -3.01
CA LYS A 247 7.33 43.54 -3.80
C LYS A 247 8.77 43.05 -4.01
N GLY A 248 8.95 41.74 -4.22
CA GLY A 248 10.27 41.13 -4.43
C GLY A 248 11.11 40.92 -3.16
N LYS A 249 10.63 41.30 -1.96
CA LYS A 249 11.33 41.07 -0.69
C LYS A 249 11.10 39.64 -0.18
N VAL A 250 11.76 38.67 -0.80
CA VAL A 250 11.79 37.27 -0.33
C VAL A 250 13.11 37.06 0.42
N SER A 251 13.03 36.82 1.73
CA SER A 251 14.22 36.43 2.50
C SER A 251 14.68 35.04 2.08
N PHE A 252 16.00 34.79 2.05
CA PHE A 252 16.56 33.46 1.84
C PHE A 252 16.01 32.43 2.84
N LEU A 253 15.65 32.87 4.06
CA LEU A 253 15.03 32.03 5.09
C LEU A 253 13.63 31.51 4.71
N TYR A 254 12.98 32.08 3.69
CA TYR A 254 11.67 31.62 3.24
C TYR A 254 11.71 30.15 2.77
N VAL A 255 12.76 29.75 2.07
CA VAL A 255 12.90 28.38 1.52
C VAL A 255 12.93 27.32 2.63
N PRO A 256 13.82 27.39 3.65
CA PRO A 256 13.81 26.41 4.73
C PRO A 256 12.51 26.44 5.55
N PHE A 257 11.90 27.61 5.77
CA PHE A 257 10.58 27.67 6.42
C PHE A 257 9.47 27.01 5.59
N ALA A 258 9.49 27.18 4.27
CA ALA A 258 8.52 26.54 3.38
C ALA A 258 8.68 25.01 3.35
N ILE A 259 9.93 24.53 3.37
CA ILE A 259 10.24 23.09 3.49
C ILE A 259 9.74 22.55 4.83
N LEU A 260 10.04 23.23 5.94
CA LEU A 260 9.59 22.84 7.27
C LEU A 260 8.06 22.80 7.36
N TYR A 261 7.38 23.82 6.83
CA TYR A 261 5.92 23.84 6.79
C TYR A 261 5.34 22.67 5.98
N ARG A 262 5.97 22.36 4.84
CA ARG A 262 5.58 21.21 4.01
C ARG A 262 5.80 19.89 4.75
N TYR A 263 6.90 19.77 5.50
CA TYR A 263 7.19 18.61 6.34
C TYR A 263 6.11 18.45 7.43
N VAL A 264 5.90 19.46 8.27
CA VAL A 264 4.89 19.42 9.35
C VAL A 264 3.48 19.15 8.82
N ARG A 265 3.16 19.59 7.60
CA ARG A 265 1.85 19.35 6.98
C ARG A 265 1.66 17.92 6.47
N LEU A 266 2.69 17.32 5.85
CA LEU A 266 2.57 16.02 5.16
C LEU A 266 2.92 14.85 6.09
N THR A 267 3.92 15.01 6.94
CA THR A 267 4.44 13.95 7.81
C THR A 267 3.39 13.32 8.72
N PRO A 268 2.44 14.04 9.35
CA PRO A 268 1.48 13.41 10.25
C PRO A 268 0.57 12.38 9.57
N VAL A 269 0.09 12.70 8.37
CA VAL A 269 -0.75 11.78 7.58
C VAL A 269 0.09 10.60 7.12
N TYR A 270 1.31 10.86 6.64
CA TYR A 270 2.21 9.81 6.17
C TYR A 270 2.62 8.85 7.29
N ALA A 271 2.90 9.37 8.49
CA ALA A 271 3.22 8.58 9.67
C ALA A 271 2.07 7.65 10.08
N LEU A 272 0.82 8.12 9.98
CA LEU A 272 -0.36 7.30 10.27
C LEU A 272 -0.53 6.16 9.24
N VAL A 273 -0.23 6.42 7.97
CA VAL A 273 -0.25 5.37 6.93
C VAL A 273 0.87 4.35 7.15
N ILE A 274 2.09 4.79 7.46
CA ILE A 274 3.19 3.87 7.84
C ILE A 274 2.78 3.01 9.03
N LEU A 275 2.20 3.62 10.06
CA LEU A 275 1.78 2.89 11.26
C LEU A 275 0.69 1.86 10.93
N LEU A 276 -0.28 2.19 10.07
CA LEU A 276 -1.29 1.25 9.57
C LEU A 276 -0.67 0.04 8.85
N HIS A 277 0.28 0.29 7.94
CA HIS A 277 0.98 -0.77 7.20
C HIS A 277 1.87 -1.63 8.12
N ALA A 278 2.47 -1.03 9.15
CA ALA A 278 3.30 -1.72 10.14
C ALA A 278 2.51 -2.57 11.16
N THR A 279 1.19 -2.40 11.25
CA THR A 279 0.36 -2.99 12.32
C THR A 279 -0.84 -3.75 11.75
N TRP A 280 -1.92 -3.03 11.46
CA TRP A 280 -3.23 -3.62 11.18
C TRP A 280 -3.39 -4.12 9.75
N LEU A 281 -2.59 -3.66 8.78
CA LEU A 281 -2.75 -4.07 7.39
C LEU A 281 -2.72 -5.60 7.21
N LEU A 282 -1.77 -6.28 7.84
CA LEU A 282 -1.68 -7.74 7.81
C LEU A 282 -2.93 -8.43 8.42
N LYS A 283 -3.58 -7.79 9.40
CA LYS A 283 -4.71 -8.34 10.15
C LYS A 283 -6.08 -8.05 9.52
N LEU A 284 -6.16 -7.16 8.51
CA LEU A 284 -7.43 -6.77 7.88
C LEU A 284 -8.03 -7.88 7.01
N GLN A 285 -7.19 -8.80 6.52
CA GLN A 285 -7.60 -9.87 5.63
C GLN A 285 -6.70 -11.08 5.86
N THR A 286 -7.24 -12.27 5.63
CA THR A 286 -6.50 -13.54 5.66
C THR A 286 -6.38 -14.08 4.24
N GLY A 287 -5.40 -14.95 4.01
CA GLY A 287 -5.18 -15.58 2.71
C GLY A 287 -3.70 -15.61 2.31
N PRO A 288 -3.29 -16.61 1.52
CA PRO A 288 -1.88 -16.88 1.22
C PRO A 288 -1.25 -15.75 0.40
N LEU A 289 -2.03 -15.17 -0.52
CA LEU A 289 -1.60 -14.02 -1.34
C LEU A 289 -1.53 -12.73 -0.52
N TRP A 290 -2.48 -12.51 0.38
CA TRP A 290 -2.48 -11.35 1.26
C TRP A 290 -1.29 -11.38 2.21
N ARG A 291 -1.02 -12.55 2.79
CA ARG A 291 0.11 -12.77 3.68
C ARG A 291 1.44 -12.46 3.00
N TRP A 292 1.65 -12.97 1.78
CA TRP A 292 2.87 -12.66 1.02
C TRP A 292 3.09 -11.15 0.81
N GLY A 293 2.05 -10.40 0.44
CA GLY A 293 2.16 -8.95 0.25
C GLY A 293 2.25 -8.18 1.58
N ALA A 294 1.28 -8.36 2.45
CA ALA A 294 1.10 -7.58 3.67
C ALA A 294 2.16 -7.89 4.74
N GLU A 295 2.63 -9.13 4.87
CA GLU A 295 3.70 -9.50 5.82
C GLU A 295 5.03 -8.91 5.38
N THR A 296 5.35 -8.99 4.09
CA THR A 296 6.53 -8.34 3.50
C THR A 296 6.52 -6.83 3.77
N GLU A 297 5.39 -6.16 3.49
CA GLU A 297 5.26 -4.73 3.74
C GLU A 297 5.33 -4.38 5.23
N GLN A 298 4.72 -5.19 6.10
CA GLN A 298 4.79 -5.00 7.55
C GLN A 298 6.24 -5.09 8.05
N THR A 299 6.99 -6.10 7.62
CA THR A 299 8.40 -6.30 8.00
C THR A 299 9.26 -5.12 7.55
N PHE A 300 9.12 -4.68 6.30
CA PHE A 300 9.83 -3.50 5.81
C PHE A 300 9.42 -2.23 6.53
N CYS A 301 8.13 -2.02 6.81
CA CYS A 301 7.67 -0.88 7.59
C CYS A 301 8.30 -0.88 8.99
N ARG A 302 8.27 -2.01 9.71
CA ARG A 302 8.80 -2.12 11.08
C ARG A 302 10.32 -1.91 11.12
N ARG A 303 11.05 -2.34 10.10
CA ARG A 303 12.51 -2.17 10.00
C ARG A 303 12.92 -0.76 9.55
N ASN A 304 12.23 -0.22 8.54
CA ASN A 304 12.65 0.97 7.77
C ASN A 304 11.68 2.17 7.91
N TRP A 305 10.84 2.23 8.95
CA TRP A 305 9.90 3.35 9.16
C TRP A 305 10.59 4.73 9.22
N TRP A 306 11.77 4.80 9.83
CA TRP A 306 12.48 6.06 10.07
C TRP A 306 13.03 6.67 8.77
N THR A 307 13.47 5.84 7.80
CA THR A 307 13.96 6.33 6.50
C THR A 307 12.83 6.98 5.70
N ASN A 308 11.61 6.47 5.85
CA ASN A 308 10.41 7.00 5.25
C ASN A 308 10.00 8.33 5.89
N LEU A 309 10.00 8.44 7.22
CA LEU A 309 9.69 9.70 7.91
C LEU A 309 10.70 10.84 7.62
N LEU A 310 11.93 10.48 7.24
CA LEU A 310 12.95 11.43 6.79
C LEU A 310 12.93 11.69 5.28
N TYR A 311 12.07 11.01 4.52
CA TYR A 311 12.00 11.09 3.05
C TYR A 311 13.33 10.73 2.34
N ILE A 312 14.13 9.84 2.92
CA ILE A 312 15.42 9.36 2.37
C ILE A 312 15.39 7.90 1.92
N ASN A 313 14.19 7.31 1.83
CA ASN A 313 13.98 5.92 1.42
C ASN A 313 14.56 5.58 0.03
N ASN A 314 14.72 6.58 -0.84
CA ASN A 314 15.32 6.40 -2.17
C ASN A 314 16.86 6.24 -2.13
N TYR A 315 17.49 6.55 -1.00
CA TYR A 315 18.95 6.52 -0.84
C TYR A 315 19.41 5.48 0.19
N VAL A 316 18.58 5.20 1.19
CA VAL A 316 18.89 4.29 2.30
C VAL A 316 17.95 3.09 2.22
N HIS A 317 18.51 1.88 2.13
CA HIS A 317 17.77 0.62 1.97
C HIS A 317 16.83 0.62 0.75
N ALA A 318 17.33 1.09 -0.40
CA ALA A 318 16.56 1.13 -1.65
C ALA A 318 16.08 -0.25 -2.14
N ASP A 319 16.75 -1.33 -1.70
CA ASP A 319 16.41 -2.72 -2.03
C ASP A 319 15.29 -3.31 -1.14
N GLU A 320 15.01 -2.69 0.02
CA GLU A 320 13.92 -3.03 0.95
C GLU A 320 13.01 -1.83 1.20
N PRO A 321 12.44 -1.21 0.15
CA PRO A 321 11.64 -0.01 0.31
C PRO A 321 10.30 -0.35 0.96
N VAL A 322 9.84 0.56 1.82
CA VAL A 322 8.47 0.54 2.31
C VAL A 322 7.56 1.01 1.16
N ARG A 323 6.72 0.12 0.62
CA ARG A 323 5.89 0.42 -0.56
C ARG A 323 4.51 0.88 -0.09
N LEU A 324 4.38 2.19 0.07
CA LEU A 324 3.10 2.86 0.38
C LEU A 324 2.48 3.36 -0.92
N SER A 325 2.05 2.42 -1.76
CA SER A 325 1.38 2.72 -3.04
C SER A 325 -0.13 2.61 -2.94
#